data_AF-A0A925YGS7-F1
#
_entry.id   AF-A0A925YGS7-F1
#
_cell.length_a   1.000
_cell.length_b   1.000
_cell.length_c   1.000
_cell.angle_alpha   90.00
_cell.angle_beta   90.00
_cell.angle_gamma   90.00
#
_symmetry.space_group_name_H-M   'P 1'
#
loop_
_entity.id
_entity.type
_entity.pdbx_description
1 polymer ?
#
loop_
_entity_poly.entity_id
_entity_poly.type
_entity_poly.pdbx_seq_one_letter_code
_entity_poly.pdbx_strand_id
1 'polypeptide(L)' 'MVQHQNHTTARFNGVKVFSATMAQERENLGEKLTVWVREHPQCQIVDTIVTQSSDEAFHCLAITIFFLDEK' A
#
# COMPACT_ATOMS: atom_id res chain seq x y z
N MET A 1 -7.19 -16.61 3.79
CA MET A 1 -8.37 -15.83 4.22
C MET A 1 -8.17 -14.41 3.74
N VAL A 2 -8.91 -13.98 2.71
CA VAL A 2 -8.84 -12.58 2.22
C VAL A 2 -9.60 -11.72 3.23
N GLN A 3 -8.87 -10.86 3.94
CA GLN A 3 -9.49 -9.86 4.80
C GLN A 3 -10.29 -8.92 3.89
N HIS A 4 -11.61 -8.99 3.99
CA HIS A 4 -12.52 -8.12 3.25
C HIS A 4 -12.39 -6.70 3.80
N GLN A 5 -11.51 -5.90 3.21
CA GLN A 5 -11.45 -4.46 3.43
C GLN A 5 -12.53 -3.82 2.57
N ASN A 6 -13.46 -3.08 3.21
CA ASN A 6 -14.49 -2.29 2.55
C ASN A 6 -13.81 -1.28 1.60
N HIS A 7 -13.69 -1.64 0.31
CA HIS A 7 -13.13 -0.75 -0.69
C HIS A 7 -14.07 0.42 -0.91
N THR A 8 -13.52 1.62 -0.88
CA THR A 8 -14.29 2.82 -1.15
C THR A 8 -14.32 3.01 -2.67
N THR A 9 -15.49 3.25 -3.27
CA THR A 9 -15.61 3.68 -4.67
C THR A 9 -15.17 5.15 -4.86
N ALA A 10 -14.19 5.60 -4.07
CA ALA A 10 -13.66 6.95 -4.15
C ALA A 10 -12.93 7.12 -5.48
N ARG A 11 -13.12 8.29 -6.12
CA ARG A 11 -12.35 8.62 -7.31
C ARG A 11 -10.87 8.77 -6.94
N PHE A 12 -10.00 8.17 -7.73
CA PHE A 12 -8.56 8.31 -7.66
C PHE A 12 -8.00 8.54 -9.07
N ASN A 13 -6.83 9.15 -9.19
CA ASN A 13 -6.11 9.30 -10.45
C ASN A 13 -4.67 8.73 -10.37
N GLY A 14 -4.25 8.25 -9.20
CA GLY A 14 -2.94 7.65 -8.97
C GLY A 14 -3.01 6.40 -8.08
N VAL A 15 -2.06 5.50 -8.29
CA VAL A 15 -1.87 4.28 -7.49
C VAL A 15 -0.38 4.11 -7.19
N LYS A 16 -0.05 3.74 -5.96
CA LYS A 16 1.31 3.38 -5.55
C LYS A 16 1.29 2.07 -4.77
N VAL A 17 2.13 1.13 -5.17
CA VAL A 17 2.25 -0.19 -4.54
C VAL A 17 3.60 -0.31 -3.85
N PHE A 18 3.57 -0.71 -2.59
CA PHE A 18 4.74 -1.08 -1.79
C PHE A 18 4.65 -2.57 -1.47
N SER A 19 5.63 -3.38 -1.87
CA SER A 19 5.60 -4.82 -1.64
C SER A 19 6.94 -5.35 -1.14
N ALA A 20 6.90 -6.38 -0.31
CA ALA A 20 8.08 -7.07 0.18
C ALA A 20 7.82 -8.57 0.35
N THR A 21 8.84 -9.36 0.05
CA THR A 21 8.85 -10.83 0.21
C THR A 21 9.78 -11.27 1.34
N MET A 22 10.82 -10.48 1.64
CA MET A 22 11.76 -10.74 2.73
C MET A 22 11.27 -10.16 4.06
N ALA A 23 11.51 -10.89 5.16
CA ALA A 23 11.04 -10.51 6.50
C ALA A 23 11.47 -9.09 6.90
N GLN A 24 12.76 -8.79 6.75
CA GLN A 24 13.30 -7.47 7.09
C GLN A 24 12.70 -6.35 6.22
N GLU A 25 12.40 -6.62 4.95
CA GLU A 25 11.76 -5.62 4.10
C GLU A 25 10.29 -5.38 4.46
N ARG A 26 9.58 -6.42 4.93
CA ARG A 26 8.19 -6.29 5.40
C ARG A 26 8.09 -5.34 6.59
N GLU A 27 9.04 -5.40 7.52
CA GLU A 27 9.10 -4.47 8.67
C GLU A 27 9.32 -3.02 8.23
N ASN A 28 10.02 -2.81 7.11
CA ASN A 28 10.34 -1.48 6.58
C ASN A 28 9.28 -0.93 5.61
N LEU A 29 8.27 -1.70 5.21
CA LEU A 29 7.26 -1.25 4.23
C LEU A 29 6.48 -0.03 4.72
N GLY A 30 6.11 0.00 6.00
CA GLY A 30 5.39 1.14 6.59
C GLY A 30 6.21 2.42 6.58
N GLU A 31 7.52 2.33 6.86
CA GLU A 31 8.42 3.48 6.80
C GLU A 31 8.58 3.97 5.36
N LYS A 32 8.80 3.07 4.40
CA LYS A 32 8.87 3.42 2.97
C LYS A 32 7.61 4.14 2.49
N LEU A 33 6.43 3.68 2.90
CA LEU A 33 5.16 4.35 2.62
C LEU A 33 5.12 5.73 3.29
N THR A 34 5.44 5.81 4.58
CA THR A 34 5.38 7.07 5.35
C THR A 34 6.30 8.13 4.77
N VAL A 35 7.52 7.76 4.37
CA VAL A 35 8.47 8.65 3.68
C VAL A 35 7.87 9.15 2.36
N TRP A 36 7.33 8.24 1.54
CA TRP A 36 6.72 8.62 0.26
C TRP A 36 5.56 9.62 0.44
N VAL A 37 4.70 9.39 1.44
CA VAL A 37 3.59 10.31 1.75
C VAL A 37 4.09 11.69 2.16
N ARG A 38 5.17 11.75 2.95
CA ARG A 38 5.79 13.04 3.34
C ARG A 38 6.42 13.77 2.15
N GLU A 39 6.98 13.03 1.20
CA GLU A 39 7.60 13.58 -0.02
C GLU A 39 6.56 14.05 -1.06
N HIS A 40 5.30 13.59 -0.95
CA HIS A 40 4.23 13.89 -1.90
C HIS A 40 3.01 14.53 -1.20
N PRO A 41 3.16 15.73 -0.59
CA PRO A 41 2.08 16.38 0.15
C PRO A 41 0.89 16.79 -0.74
N GLN A 42 1.09 16.90 -2.05
CA GLN A 42 0.02 17.15 -3.03
C GLN A 42 -0.87 15.92 -3.32
N CYS A 43 -0.46 14.74 -2.86
CA CYS A 43 -1.22 13.50 -3.06
C CYS A 43 -2.15 13.26 -1.87
N GLN A 44 -3.46 13.33 -2.08
CA GLN A 44 -4.45 12.93 -1.09
C GLN A 44 -4.72 11.43 -1.20
N ILE A 45 -4.36 10.65 -0.18
CA ILE A 45 -4.70 9.21 -0.12
C ILE A 45 -6.21 9.06 0.07
N VAL A 46 -6.85 8.29 -0.81
CA VAL A 46 -8.30 8.05 -0.78
C VAL A 46 -8.68 6.62 -0.40
N ASP A 47 -7.79 5.65 -0.64
CA ASP A 47 -7.99 4.26 -0.21
C ASP A 47 -6.63 3.57 0.02
N THR A 48 -6.63 2.54 0.84
CA THR A 48 -5.46 1.70 1.11
C THR A 48 -5.87 0.25 1.24
N ILE A 49 -5.21 -0.62 0.48
CA ILE A 49 -5.40 -2.07 0.53
C ILE A 49 -4.12 -2.69 1.03
N VAL A 50 -4.22 -3.41 2.15
CA VAL A 50 -3.17 -4.32 2.59
C VAL A 50 -3.49 -5.73 2.11
N THR A 51 -2.63 -6.29 1.26
CA THR A 51 -2.74 -7.67 0.77
C THR A 51 -1.60 -8.49 1.33
N GLN A 52 -1.96 -9.61 1.95
CA GLN A 52 -0.99 -10.61 2.39
C GLN A 52 -1.24 -11.89 1.61
N SER A 53 -0.17 -12.45 1.04
CA SER A 53 -0.17 -13.79 0.43
C SER A 53 0.94 -14.60 1.05
N SER A 54 0.68 -15.84 1.41
CA SER A 54 1.69 -16.74 1.95
C SER A 54 1.52 -18.16 1.47
N ASP A 55 2.62 -18.78 1.06
CA ASP A 55 2.74 -20.22 0.84
C ASP A 55 3.74 -20.82 1.85
N GLU A 56 4.08 -22.11 1.68
CA GLU A 56 4.97 -22.84 2.60
C GLU A 56 6.41 -22.29 2.61
N ALA A 57 6.83 -21.55 1.57
CA ALA A 57 8.18 -21.06 1.40
C ALA A 57 8.29 -19.51 1.43
N PHE A 58 7.21 -18.78 1.16
CA PHE A 58 7.25 -17.33 0.95
C PHE A 58 6.02 -16.62 1.54
N HIS A 59 6.29 -15.51 2.22
CA HIS A 59 5.27 -14.59 2.73
C HIS A 59 5.44 -13.22 2.07
N CYS A 60 4.48 -12.84 1.23
CA CYS A 60 4.42 -11.54 0.58
C CYS A 60 3.47 -10.62 1.34
N LEU A 61 3.90 -9.38 1.57
CA LEU A 61 3.05 -8.29 2.03
C LEU A 61 3.08 -7.16 0.99
N ALA A 62 1.91 -6.66 0.62
CA ALA A 62 1.75 -5.51 -0.25
C ALA A 62 0.81 -4.49 0.38
N ILE A 63 1.19 -3.22 0.33
CA ILE A 63 0.35 -2.07 0.68
C ILE A 63 0.15 -1.28 -0.61
N THR A 64 -1.09 -1.24 -1.08
CA THR A 64 -1.49 -0.46 -2.25
C THR A 64 -2.24 0.77 -1.77
N ILE A 65 -1.74 1.96 -2.09
CA ILE A 65 -2.44 3.22 -1.83
C ILE A 65 -3.01 3.77 -3.14
N PHE A 66 -4.23 4.26 -3.07
CA PHE A 66 -4.90 5.00 -4.13
C PHE A 66 -4.95 6.46 -3.71
N PHE A 67 -4.65 7.38 -4.61
CA PHE A 67 -4.60 8.80 -4.29
C PHE A 67 -5.12 9.66 -5.43
N LEU A 68 -5.48 10.89 -5.06
CA LEU A 68 -5.70 12.01 -5.97
C LEU A 68 -4.45 12.91 -5.95
N ASP A 69 -3.87 13.14 -7.12
CA ASP A 69 -2.77 14.08 -7.36
C ASP A 69 -3.34 15.32 -8.08
N GLU A 70 -3.18 16.51 -7.50
CA GLU A 70 -3.73 17.79 -8.02
C GLU A 70 -2.85 18.44 -9.11
N LYS A 71 -1.98 17.68 -9.77
CA LYS A 71 -1.09 18.18 -10.84
C LYS A 71 -1.81 18.84 -12.02
#